data_AF-A0A7C3AJ96-F1
#
_entry.id   AF-A0A7C3AJ96-F1
#
_cell.length_a   1.000
_cell.length_b   1.000
_cell.length_c   1.000
_cell.angle_alpha   90.00
_cell.angle_beta   90.00
_cell.angle_gamma   90.00
#
_symmetry.space_group_name_H-M   'P 1'
#
loop_
_entity.id
_entity.type
_entity.pdbx_description
1 polymer ?
#
loop_
_entity_poly.entity_id
_entity_poly.type
_entity_poly.pdbx_seq_one_letter_code
_entity_poly.pdbx_strand_id
1 'polypeptide(L)'
;MNKEKAVARFMEHVEQLSRLPLITNSEMYELYGKEVAEAVARMDRVNQEEKICLDCQSRCCLGCGCELYAPQFGWCPINDFRPVLCRLHFCHRFSAAGRSIVMELGDIFFESLSTAEQAGSKKVRLFESPPLAEHAPGLVAATTHWVNAVRRGSLDPEHARKLINREAEKYQTPHVPGEAPVRKP
;
A
#
# COMPACT_ATOMS: atom_id res chain seq x y z
N MET A 1 11.05 18.73 1.22
CA MET A 1 10.76 18.11 -0.08
C MET A 1 10.09 19.15 -0.96
N ASN A 2 10.39 19.19 -2.25
CA ASN A 2 9.72 20.12 -3.16
C ASN A 2 8.32 19.56 -3.54
N LYS A 3 7.27 20.06 -2.88
CA LYS A 3 5.89 19.62 -3.07
C LYS A 3 5.40 19.81 -4.50
N GLU A 4 5.58 21.00 -5.08
CA GLU A 4 5.14 21.32 -6.44
C GLU A 4 5.76 20.37 -7.47
N LYS A 5 7.05 20.08 -7.32
CA LYS A 5 7.77 19.12 -8.16
C LYS A 5 7.24 17.70 -8.02
N ALA A 6 6.93 17.26 -6.79
CA ALA A 6 6.39 15.93 -6.53
C ALA A 6 4.98 15.77 -7.11
N VAL A 7 4.12 16.78 -6.97
CA VAL A 7 2.76 16.80 -7.54
C VAL A 7 2.83 16.82 -9.07
N ALA A 8 3.65 17.67 -9.67
CA ALA A 8 3.81 17.72 -11.13
C ALA A 8 4.27 16.36 -11.68
N ARG A 9 5.25 15.72 -11.02
CA ARG A 9 5.71 14.39 -11.40
C ARG A 9 4.62 13.33 -11.26
N PHE A 10 3.84 13.37 -10.17
CA PHE A 10 2.71 12.46 -10.00
C PHE A 10 1.74 12.58 -11.18
N MET A 11 1.38 13.81 -11.58
CA MET A 11 0.48 14.06 -12.70
C MET A 11 1.00 13.50 -14.04
N GLU A 12 2.31 13.55 -14.27
CA GLU A 12 2.95 12.98 -15.47
C GLU A 12 2.88 11.44 -15.52
N HIS A 13 2.88 10.76 -14.36
CA HIS A 13 3.09 9.32 -14.27
C HIS A 13 1.87 8.52 -13.78
N VAL A 14 0.88 9.15 -13.14
CA VAL A 14 -0.29 8.45 -12.54
C VAL A 14 -1.06 7.62 -13.57
N GLU A 15 -1.18 8.11 -14.81
CA GLU A 15 -1.85 7.38 -15.88
C GLU A 15 -1.03 6.21 -16.45
N GLN A 16 0.27 6.17 -16.19
CA GLN A 16 1.14 5.07 -16.60
C GLN A 16 1.12 3.89 -15.63
N LEU A 17 0.60 4.10 -14.41
CA LEU A 17 0.41 3.03 -13.44
C LEU A 17 -0.59 2.02 -14.00
N SER A 18 -0.06 0.85 -14.36
CA SER A 18 -0.82 -0.26 -14.94
C SER A 18 -1.64 -1.01 -13.90
N ARG A 19 -1.29 -0.87 -12.61
CA ARG A 19 -1.85 -1.66 -11.51
C ARG A 19 -1.93 -0.83 -10.23
N LEU A 20 -3.12 -0.78 -9.65
CA LEU A 20 -3.42 -0.25 -8.32
C LEU A 20 -4.44 -1.21 -7.67
N PRO A 21 -4.50 -1.32 -6.34
CA PRO A 21 -3.94 -0.41 -5.33
C PRO A 21 -2.53 -0.77 -4.84
N LEU A 22 -1.95 -1.90 -5.29
CA LEU A 22 -0.65 -2.37 -4.80
C LEU A 22 0.50 -1.78 -5.61
N ILE A 23 1.39 -1.05 -4.95
CA ILE A 23 2.57 -0.46 -5.57
C ILE A 23 3.83 -0.86 -4.82
N THR A 24 4.95 -0.93 -5.54
CA THR A 24 6.30 -1.19 -5.06
C THR A 24 7.02 0.10 -4.63
N ASN A 25 8.20 -0.05 -4.01
CA ASN A 25 9.09 1.09 -3.74
C ASN A 25 9.64 1.72 -5.03
N SER A 26 9.85 0.95 -6.10
CA SER A 26 10.28 1.48 -7.40
C SER A 26 9.17 2.28 -8.06
N GLU A 27 7.92 1.80 -8.03
CA GLU A 27 6.76 2.55 -8.54
C GLU A 27 6.55 3.85 -7.74
N MET A 28 6.81 3.86 -6.42
CA MET A 28 6.82 5.09 -5.63
C MET A 28 7.86 6.10 -6.11
N TYR A 29 9.07 5.64 -6.44
CA TYR A 29 10.13 6.48 -7.00
C TYR A 29 9.74 7.03 -8.37
N GLU A 30 9.19 6.20 -9.24
CA GLU A 30 8.74 6.63 -10.56
C GLU A 30 7.63 7.69 -10.44
N LEU A 31 6.66 7.45 -9.57
CA LEU A 31 5.46 8.27 -9.42
C LEU A 31 5.73 9.63 -8.76
N TYR A 32 6.46 9.66 -7.64
CA TYR A 32 6.66 10.88 -6.85
C TYR A 32 8.09 11.42 -6.88
N GLY A 33 9.04 10.61 -7.35
CA GLY A 33 10.44 10.98 -7.43
C GLY A 33 11.25 10.62 -6.18
N LYS A 34 12.56 10.92 -6.29
CA LYS A 34 13.58 10.51 -5.31
C LYS A 34 13.30 10.96 -3.88
N GLU A 35 13.01 12.24 -3.68
CA GLU A 35 12.87 12.82 -2.33
C GLU A 35 11.75 12.15 -1.54
N VAL A 36 10.59 11.95 -2.18
CA VAL A 36 9.44 11.28 -1.58
C VAL A 36 9.74 9.81 -1.31
N ALA A 37 10.32 9.10 -2.28
CA ALA A 37 10.67 7.70 -2.10
C ALA A 37 11.68 7.48 -0.96
N GLU A 38 12.69 8.35 -0.84
CA GLU A 38 13.67 8.31 0.25
C GLU A 38 13.03 8.63 1.60
N ALA A 39 12.11 9.59 1.65
CA ALA A 39 11.36 9.91 2.88
C ALA A 39 10.50 8.73 3.32
N VAL A 40 9.75 8.09 2.42
CA VAL A 40 8.95 6.89 2.72
C VAL A 40 9.85 5.73 3.19
N ALA A 41 10.97 5.48 2.50
CA ALA A 41 11.91 4.44 2.88
C ALA A 41 12.56 4.70 4.25
N ARG A 42 12.79 5.97 4.61
CA ARG A 42 13.26 6.35 5.94
C ARG A 42 12.21 6.04 7.00
N MET A 43 10.94 6.37 6.74
CA MET A 43 9.84 6.09 7.67
C MET A 43 9.67 4.58 7.91
N ASP A 44 9.82 3.76 6.87
CA ASP A 44 9.84 2.30 6.99
C ASP A 44 10.96 1.79 7.89
N ARG A 45 12.17 2.32 7.70
CA ARG A 45 13.34 1.95 8.50
C ARG A 45 13.12 2.27 9.97
N VAL A 46 12.66 3.49 10.26
CA VAL A 46 12.33 3.91 11.63
C VAL A 46 11.28 2.99 12.25
N ASN A 47 10.21 2.64 11.51
CA ASN A 47 9.21 1.69 12.00
C ASN A 47 9.80 0.30 12.30
N GLN A 48 10.73 -0.19 11.48
CA GLN A 48 11.39 -1.48 11.69
C GLN A 48 12.32 -1.44 12.91
N GLU A 49 13.14 -0.40 13.02
CA GLU A 49 14.12 -0.21 14.09
C GLU A 49 13.45 0.02 15.45
N GLU A 50 12.43 0.88 15.49
CA GLU A 50 11.70 1.25 16.70
C GLU A 50 10.48 0.36 16.96
N LYS A 51 10.20 -0.62 16.09
CA LYS A 51 9.07 -1.56 16.21
C LYS A 51 7.70 -0.89 16.39
N ILE A 52 7.51 0.32 15.85
CA ILE A 52 6.32 1.16 16.10
C ILE A 52 5.00 0.41 15.82
N CYS A 53 4.89 -0.23 14.65
CA CYS A 53 3.70 -1.01 14.28
C CYS A 53 3.53 -2.25 15.16
N LEU A 54 4.63 -2.94 15.50
CA LEU A 54 4.58 -4.15 16.32
C LEU A 54 4.13 -3.83 17.75
N ASP A 55 4.66 -2.75 18.33
CA ASP A 55 4.36 -2.31 19.70
C ASP A 55 2.91 -1.85 19.88
N CYS A 56 2.29 -1.33 18.82
CA CYS A 56 0.87 -1.00 18.82
C CYS A 56 -0.02 -2.09 18.20
N GLN A 57 0.53 -3.25 17.86
CA GLN A 57 -0.16 -4.37 17.20
C GLN A 57 -0.91 -3.93 15.93
N SER A 58 -0.33 -2.98 15.20
CA SER A 58 -0.89 -2.43 13.96
C SER A 58 -2.34 -1.96 14.09
N ARG A 59 -2.67 -1.24 15.18
CA ARG A 59 -4.01 -0.66 15.42
C ARG A 59 -4.57 0.13 14.24
N CYS A 60 -3.72 0.76 13.43
CA CYS A 60 -4.16 1.42 12.20
C CYS A 60 -4.79 0.43 11.20
N CYS A 61 -4.16 -0.72 10.97
CA CYS A 61 -4.68 -1.78 10.09
C CYS A 61 -6.00 -2.35 10.61
N LEU A 62 -6.15 -2.48 11.92
CA LEU A 62 -7.43 -2.88 12.52
C LEU A 62 -8.50 -1.80 12.34
N GLY A 63 -8.16 -0.54 12.59
CA GLY A 63 -9.08 0.59 12.55
C GLY A 63 -9.63 0.90 11.14
N CYS A 64 -8.83 0.67 10.10
CA CYS A 64 -9.27 0.79 8.71
C CYS A 64 -9.89 -0.49 8.14
N GLY A 65 -10.04 -1.55 8.96
CA GLY A 65 -10.66 -2.81 8.51
C GLY A 65 -9.84 -3.59 7.48
N CYS A 66 -8.50 -3.49 7.50
CA CYS A 66 -7.65 -4.20 6.56
C CYS A 66 -7.87 -5.72 6.64
N GLU A 67 -8.22 -6.33 5.52
CA GLU A 67 -8.61 -7.74 5.44
C GLU A 67 -7.43 -8.68 5.68
N LEU A 68 -6.21 -8.20 5.41
CA LEU A 68 -4.96 -8.92 5.66
C LEU A 68 -4.46 -8.79 7.11
N TYR A 69 -5.17 -8.05 7.96
CA TYR A 69 -4.78 -7.86 9.35
C TYR A 69 -4.98 -9.14 10.18
N ALA A 70 -3.91 -9.59 10.81
CA ALA A 70 -3.97 -10.47 11.97
C ALA A 70 -2.80 -10.11 12.90
N PRO A 71 -3.03 -9.89 14.21
CA PRO A 71 -1.96 -9.48 15.13
C PRO A 71 -0.81 -10.52 15.19
N GLN A 72 -1.12 -11.80 14.93
CA GLN A 72 -0.15 -12.90 14.90
C GLN A 72 0.89 -12.76 13.78
N PHE A 73 0.62 -11.99 12.72
CA PHE A 73 1.61 -11.78 11.66
C PHE A 73 2.81 -10.96 12.13
N GLY A 74 2.65 -10.11 13.14
CA GLY A 74 3.65 -9.14 13.60
C GLY A 74 3.91 -7.99 12.62
N TRP A 75 4.00 -8.29 11.32
CA TRP A 75 4.25 -7.35 10.22
C TRP A 75 3.25 -7.55 9.09
N CYS A 76 3.10 -6.52 8.24
CA CYS A 76 2.25 -6.61 7.06
C CYS A 76 2.72 -7.74 6.11
N PRO A 77 1.84 -8.68 5.71
CA PRO A 77 2.22 -9.76 4.79
C PRO A 77 2.60 -9.27 3.39
N ILE A 78 2.12 -8.10 2.99
CA ILE A 78 2.38 -7.47 1.68
C ILE A 78 3.22 -6.19 1.82
N ASN A 79 4.14 -6.14 2.78
CA ASN A 79 4.92 -4.93 3.10
C ASN A 79 5.58 -4.27 1.86
N ASP A 80 6.04 -5.08 0.91
CA ASP A 80 6.75 -4.59 -0.27
C ASP A 80 5.80 -4.03 -1.35
N PHE A 81 4.52 -4.44 -1.30
CA PHE A 81 3.49 -4.17 -2.30
C PHE A 81 2.21 -3.69 -1.61
N ARG A 82 2.25 -2.48 -1.04
CA ARG A 82 1.16 -1.94 -0.23
C ARG A 82 0.63 -0.63 -0.81
N PRO A 83 -0.65 -0.31 -0.56
CA PRO A 83 -1.24 0.97 -0.96
C PRO A 83 -0.44 2.17 -0.48
N VAL A 84 -0.49 3.29 -1.21
CA VAL A 84 0.17 4.55 -0.82
C VAL A 84 -0.23 4.97 0.59
N LEU A 85 -1.53 4.91 0.93
CA LEU A 85 -1.97 5.31 2.26
C LEU A 85 -1.34 4.47 3.38
N CYS A 86 -1.09 3.18 3.13
CA CYS A 86 -0.37 2.34 4.08
C CYS A 86 1.11 2.73 4.23
N ARG A 87 1.69 3.45 3.27
CA ARG A 87 3.09 3.94 3.29
C ARG A 87 3.26 5.24 4.08
N LEU A 88 2.16 5.99 4.26
CA LEU A 88 2.18 7.27 4.95
C LEU A 88 2.40 7.15 6.45
N HIS A 89 2.18 5.97 7.04
CA HIS A 89 2.40 5.73 8.46
C HIS A 89 1.82 6.83 9.35
N PHE A 90 0.56 7.26 9.11
CA PHE A 90 -0.13 8.27 9.93
C PHE A 90 -0.27 7.79 11.39
N CYS A 91 0.81 7.93 12.15
CA CYS A 91 0.95 7.38 13.48
C CYS A 91 1.59 8.43 14.39
N HIS A 92 0.87 8.77 15.46
CA HIS A 92 1.35 9.70 16.48
C HIS A 92 2.56 9.18 17.27
N ARG A 93 2.94 7.90 17.10
CA ARG A 93 4.05 7.26 17.79
C ARG A 93 5.41 7.56 17.17
N PHE A 94 5.47 8.09 15.96
CA PHE A 94 6.72 8.62 15.43
C PHE A 94 7.18 9.83 16.25
N SER A 95 8.49 10.02 16.33
CA SER A 95 9.11 11.20 16.93
C SER A 95 8.61 12.50 16.29
N ALA A 96 8.86 13.66 16.91
CA ALA A 96 8.49 14.96 16.33
C ALA A 96 9.02 15.15 14.90
N ALA A 97 10.26 14.73 14.64
CA ALA A 97 10.85 14.75 13.30
C ALA A 97 10.12 13.81 12.33
N GLY A 98 9.78 12.58 12.77
CA GLY A 98 9.02 11.65 11.95
C GLY A 98 7.61 12.15 11.63
N ARG A 99 6.93 12.75 12.61
CA ARG A 99 5.61 13.37 12.40
C ARG A 99 5.66 14.51 11.38
N SER A 100 6.70 15.34 11.40
CA SER A 100 6.88 16.39 10.39
C SER A 100 6.98 15.81 8.97
N ILE A 101 7.71 14.70 8.80
CA ILE A 101 7.84 14.03 7.51
C ILE A 101 6.49 13.44 7.08
N VAL A 102 5.76 12.81 7.99
CA VAL A 102 4.42 12.25 7.72
C VAL A 102 3.45 13.33 7.25
N MET A 103 3.46 14.50 7.90
CA MET A 103 2.60 15.62 7.50
C MET A 103 2.96 16.13 6.10
N GLU A 104 4.26 16.30 5.82
CA GLU A 104 4.72 16.76 4.51
C GLU A 104 4.40 15.76 3.39
N LEU A 105 4.57 14.45 3.65
CA LEU A 105 4.15 13.39 2.73
C LEU A 105 2.62 13.38 2.53
N GLY A 106 1.87 13.59 3.61
CA GLY A 106 0.42 13.72 3.57
C GLY A 106 -0.02 14.84 2.65
N ASP A 107 0.54 16.04 2.80
CA ASP A 107 0.24 17.19 1.95
C ASP A 107 0.52 16.90 0.48
N ILE A 108 1.69 16.31 0.16
CA ILE A 108 2.04 15.94 -1.21
C ILE A 108 1.01 14.96 -1.79
N PHE A 109 0.62 13.92 -1.04
CA PHE A 109 -0.27 12.89 -1.56
C PHE A 109 -1.70 13.39 -1.70
N PHE A 110 -2.24 14.12 -0.72
CA PHE A 110 -3.58 14.68 -0.82
C PHE A 110 -3.69 15.72 -1.95
N GLU A 111 -2.67 16.57 -2.12
CA GLU A 111 -2.64 17.52 -3.23
C GLU A 111 -2.55 16.79 -4.57
N SER A 112 -1.69 15.77 -4.68
CA SER A 112 -1.56 14.95 -5.89
C SER A 112 -2.87 14.27 -6.29
N LEU A 113 -3.57 13.66 -5.32
CA LEU A 113 -4.86 13.00 -5.57
C LEU A 113 -5.95 14.02 -5.94
N SER A 114 -6.03 15.13 -5.22
CA SER A 114 -7.00 16.20 -5.51
C SER A 114 -6.79 16.81 -6.89
N THR A 115 -5.53 17.11 -7.26
CA THR A 115 -5.19 17.65 -8.59
C THR A 115 -5.51 16.65 -9.70
N ALA A 116 -5.21 15.37 -9.52
CA ALA A 116 -5.54 14.33 -10.50
C ALA A 116 -7.05 14.11 -10.64
N GLU A 117 -7.81 14.16 -9.54
CA GLU A 117 -9.26 14.04 -9.57
C GLU A 117 -9.89 15.20 -10.34
N GLN A 118 -9.43 16.44 -10.07
CA GLN A 118 -9.87 17.64 -10.78
C GLN A 118 -9.51 17.60 -12.27
N ALA A 119 -8.39 16.97 -12.62
CA ALA A 119 -8.00 16.71 -14.02
C ALA A 119 -8.77 15.55 -14.68
N GLY A 120 -9.67 14.89 -13.95
CA GLY A 120 -10.54 13.83 -14.46
C GLY A 120 -9.95 12.41 -14.39
N SER A 121 -8.82 12.22 -13.70
CA SER A 121 -8.24 10.89 -13.51
C SER A 121 -9.14 10.05 -12.61
N LYS A 122 -9.59 8.89 -13.12
CA LYS A 122 -10.35 7.91 -12.32
C LYS A 122 -9.44 7.02 -11.46
N LYS A 123 -8.12 7.07 -11.68
CA LYS A 123 -7.15 6.23 -10.96
C LYS A 123 -6.93 6.66 -9.52
N VAL A 124 -7.28 7.90 -9.18
CA VAL A 124 -7.18 8.47 -7.82
C VAL A 124 -7.93 7.64 -6.76
N ARG A 125 -9.10 7.07 -7.12
CA ARG A 125 -9.88 6.22 -6.22
C ARG A 125 -9.13 4.97 -5.80
N LEU A 126 -8.21 4.50 -6.63
CA LEU A 126 -7.41 3.30 -6.34
C LEU A 126 -6.35 3.56 -5.25
N PHE A 127 -6.18 4.81 -4.80
CA PHE A 127 -5.35 5.18 -3.65
C PHE A 127 -6.15 5.20 -2.34
N GLU A 128 -7.47 5.00 -2.36
CA GLU A 128 -8.36 5.02 -1.18
C GLU A 128 -8.32 3.71 -0.36
N SER A 129 -7.41 2.78 -0.68
CA SER A 129 -7.21 1.53 0.08
C SER A 129 -6.33 1.73 1.32
N PRO A 130 -6.63 1.05 2.45
CA PRO A 130 -7.64 0.00 2.68
C PRO A 130 -9.04 0.53 3.06
N PRO A 131 -10.11 -0.29 2.92
CA PRO A 131 -10.14 -1.74 2.66
C PRO A 131 -9.66 -2.15 1.26
N LEU A 132 -9.01 -3.31 1.14
CA LEU A 132 -8.47 -3.80 -0.14
C LEU A 132 -9.56 -4.41 -1.03
N ALA A 133 -10.66 -4.90 -0.47
CA ALA A 133 -11.70 -5.58 -1.25
C ALA A 133 -12.37 -4.66 -2.29
N GLU A 134 -12.35 -3.35 -2.09
CA GLU A 134 -12.92 -2.37 -3.03
C GLU A 134 -12.15 -2.32 -4.35
N HIS A 135 -10.83 -2.49 -4.30
CA HIS A 135 -9.95 -2.33 -5.46
C HIS A 135 -9.20 -3.61 -5.86
N ALA A 136 -9.14 -4.59 -4.97
CA ALA A 136 -8.51 -5.89 -5.18
C ALA A 136 -9.34 -7.05 -4.56
N PRO A 137 -10.63 -7.20 -4.92
CA PRO A 137 -11.49 -8.24 -4.34
C PRO A 137 -10.96 -9.65 -4.58
N GLY A 138 -10.34 -9.90 -5.74
CA GLY A 138 -9.73 -11.19 -6.05
C GLY A 138 -8.59 -11.55 -5.09
N LEU A 139 -7.75 -10.58 -4.73
CA LEU A 139 -6.65 -10.79 -3.79
C LEU A 139 -7.20 -11.13 -2.40
N VAL A 140 -8.19 -10.36 -1.95
CA VAL A 140 -8.85 -10.61 -0.66
C VAL A 140 -9.47 -12.00 -0.65
N ALA A 141 -10.23 -12.38 -1.68
CA ALA A 141 -10.83 -13.70 -1.78
C ALA A 141 -9.78 -14.83 -1.74
N ALA A 142 -8.68 -14.67 -2.49
CA ALA A 142 -7.61 -15.65 -2.57
C ALA A 142 -6.84 -15.80 -1.24
N THR A 143 -6.71 -14.75 -0.44
CA THR A 143 -5.85 -14.73 0.76
C THR A 143 -6.61 -14.91 2.07
N THR A 144 -7.91 -14.63 2.11
CA THR A 144 -8.73 -14.62 3.34
C THR A 144 -8.64 -15.92 4.15
N HIS A 145 -8.57 -17.07 3.47
CA HIS A 145 -8.51 -18.36 4.15
C HIS A 145 -7.19 -18.56 4.92
N TRP A 146 -6.05 -18.06 4.41
CA TRP A 146 -4.76 -18.08 5.12
C TRP A 146 -4.76 -17.14 6.32
N VAL A 147 -5.29 -15.91 6.15
CA VAL A 147 -5.43 -14.94 7.24
C VAL A 147 -6.28 -15.53 8.37
N ASN A 148 -7.41 -16.16 8.04
CA ASN A 148 -8.28 -16.80 9.02
C ASN A 148 -7.63 -18.02 9.68
N ALA A 149 -6.82 -18.79 8.95
CA ALA A 149 -6.06 -19.90 9.53
C ALA A 149 -5.01 -19.41 10.55
N VAL A 150 -4.34 -18.30 10.27
CA VAL A 150 -3.43 -17.63 11.22
C VAL A 150 -4.17 -17.11 12.45
N ARG A 151 -5.33 -16.45 12.26
CA ARG A 151 -6.17 -15.98 13.38
C ARG A 151 -6.58 -17.11 14.33
N ARG A 152 -6.85 -18.31 13.80
CA ARG A 152 -7.19 -19.51 14.57
C ARG A 152 -5.98 -20.28 15.11
N GLY A 153 -4.76 -19.87 14.77
CA GLY A 153 -3.53 -20.58 15.13
C GLY A 153 -3.34 -21.92 14.39
N SER A 154 -4.05 -22.15 13.28
CA SER A 154 -3.96 -23.39 12.49
C SER A 154 -2.97 -23.30 11.33
N LEU A 155 -2.33 -22.14 11.14
CA LEU A 155 -1.31 -21.92 10.12
C LEU A 155 -0.22 -21.03 10.71
N ASP A 156 1.04 -21.41 10.48
CA ASP A 156 2.19 -20.61 10.88
C ASP A 156 2.15 -19.21 10.21
N PRO A 157 2.28 -18.10 10.96
CA PRO A 157 2.20 -16.76 10.39
C PRO A 157 3.24 -16.49 9.30
N GLU A 158 4.46 -17.00 9.44
CA GLU A 158 5.53 -16.76 8.47
C GLU A 158 5.26 -17.52 7.15
N HIS A 159 4.79 -18.76 7.24
CA HIS A 159 4.34 -19.50 6.07
C HIS A 159 3.17 -18.81 5.36
N ALA A 160 2.16 -18.35 6.11
CA ALA A 160 1.03 -17.63 5.56
C ALA A 160 1.45 -16.30 4.88
N ARG A 161 2.41 -15.56 5.47
CA ARG A 161 2.97 -14.35 4.83
C ARG A 161 3.54 -14.65 3.45
N LYS A 162 4.31 -15.74 3.31
CA LYS A 162 4.88 -16.15 2.01
C LYS A 162 3.82 -16.48 0.98
N LEU A 163 2.75 -17.16 1.38
CA LEU A 163 1.62 -17.48 0.50
C LEU A 163 0.86 -16.22 0.05
N ILE A 164 0.54 -15.33 0.99
CA ILE A 164 -0.14 -14.06 0.71
C ILE A 164 0.72 -13.18 -0.21
N ASN A 165 2.02 -13.09 0.07
CA ASN A 165 2.96 -12.30 -0.72
C ASN A 165 3.05 -12.82 -2.16
N ARG A 166 3.21 -14.14 -2.35
CA ARG A 166 3.18 -14.77 -3.69
C ARG A 166 1.86 -14.53 -4.43
N GLU A 167 0.73 -14.49 -3.73
CA GLU A 167 -0.55 -14.17 -4.36
C GLU A 167 -0.58 -12.69 -4.79
N ALA A 168 -0.12 -11.77 -3.94
CA ALA A 168 -0.02 -10.36 -4.25
C ALA A 168 0.95 -10.06 -5.42
N GLU A 169 2.02 -10.84 -5.59
CA GLU A 169 2.92 -10.78 -6.75
C GLU A 169 2.26 -11.11 -8.09
N LYS A 170 1.06 -11.70 -8.10
CA LYS A 170 0.31 -11.86 -9.35
C LYS A 170 -0.34 -10.56 -9.81
N TYR A 171 -0.46 -9.56 -8.92
CA TYR A 171 -1.19 -8.32 -9.15
C TYR A 171 -0.36 -7.05 -9.48
N GLN A 172 0.97 -6.93 -9.44
CA GLN A 172 1.99 -7.82 -9.97
C GLN A 172 2.11 -7.61 -11.48
N THR A 173 2.27 -8.70 -12.22
CA THR A 173 2.40 -8.70 -13.68
C THR A 173 1.37 -7.76 -14.36
N PRO A 174 1.77 -6.90 -15.32
CA PRO A 174 0.82 -6.06 -16.04
C PRO A 174 -0.28 -6.93 -16.62
N HIS A 175 -1.53 -6.60 -16.31
CA HIS A 175 -2.64 -7.15 -17.06
C HIS A 175 -2.48 -6.63 -18.49
N VAL A 176 -2.11 -7.52 -19.41
CA VAL A 176 -2.19 -7.22 -20.84
C VAL A 176 -3.68 -6.96 -21.11
N PRO A 177 -4.09 -5.75 -21.51
CA PRO A 177 -5.47 -5.52 -21.92
C PRO A 177 -5.64 -6.23 -23.27
N GLY A 178 -6.25 -7.42 -23.29
CA GLY A 178 -6.41 -8.17 -24.54
C GLY A 178 -6.89 -9.61 -24.47
N GLU A 179 -6.80 -10.31 -23.34
CA GLU A 179 -7.40 -11.66 -23.25
C GLU A 179 -8.90 -11.57 -22.97
N ALA A 180 -9.67 -11.57 -24.05
CA ALA A 180 -11.10 -11.82 -24.00
C ALA A 180 -11.37 -13.13 -23.24
N PRO A 181 -12.46 -13.22 -22.45
CA PRO A 181 -12.80 -14.45 -21.76
C PRO A 181 -13.01 -15.55 -22.79
N VAL A 182 -12.16 -16.58 -22.72
CA VAL A 182 -12.33 -17.83 -23.45
C VAL A 182 -13.72 -18.36 -23.11
N ARG A 183 -14.67 -18.22 -24.03
CA ARG A 183 -15.94 -18.92 -23.96
C ARG A 183 -15.61 -20.41 -24.03
N LYS A 184 -15.82 -21.12 -22.93
CA LYS A 184 -15.80 -22.58 -22.92
C LYS A 184 -16.93 -23.10 -23.84
N PRO A 185 -16.70 -24.26 -24.48
CA PRO A 185 -17.59 -24.82 -25.51
C PRO A 185 -18.99 -25.12 -25.00
#